data_AF-A0A8X6V6U5-F1
#
_entry.id   AF-A0A8X6V6U5-F1
#
_cell.length_a   1.000
_cell.length_b   1.000
_cell.length_c   1.000
_cell.angle_alpha   90.00
_cell.angle_beta   90.00
_cell.angle_gamma   90.00
#
_symmetry.space_group_name_H-M   'P 1'
#
loop_
_entity.id
_entity.type
_entity.pdbx_description
1 polymer ?
#
loop_
_entity_poly.entity_id
_entity_poly.type
_entity_poly.pdbx_seq_one_letter_code
_entity_poly.pdbx_strand_id
1 'polypeptide(L)'
;MREMSFTRIQGSGCPRQTSDREDRHMVRNVRLQPSASSDAIKAQVESSLGTPMSSQTIRRHLDEGHLGSRHPLRLLLLTPTHQRLHLEWCCARRNWTAAVWNQVVFSDESRFISAVMTIVCGDPVVNASILPLLYSDTPLLQLVLWYGVSFPTLHGHS
;
A
#
# COMPACT_ATOMS: atom_id res chain seq x y z
N MET A 1 27.34 -1.14 42.56
CA MET A 1 25.91 -1.03 42.21
C MET A 1 25.49 -2.37 41.63
N ARG A 2 24.45 -3.03 42.16
CA ARG A 2 23.94 -4.29 41.60
C ARG A 2 22.95 -3.96 40.48
N GLU A 3 23.25 -4.39 39.26
CA GLU A 3 22.29 -4.35 38.14
C GLU A 3 21.09 -5.23 38.49
N MET A 4 19.90 -4.63 38.50
CA MET A 4 18.63 -5.35 38.64
C MET A 4 18.09 -5.59 37.23
N SER A 5 18.34 -6.76 36.68
CA SER A 5 17.71 -7.21 35.43
C SER A 5 16.34 -7.80 35.75
N PHE A 6 15.27 -7.12 35.36
CA PHE A 6 13.91 -7.64 35.49
C PHE A 6 13.60 -8.56 34.31
N THR A 7 13.52 -9.87 34.55
CA THR A 7 13.02 -10.83 33.55
C THR A 7 11.56 -11.19 33.86
N ARG A 8 10.65 -10.94 32.91
CA ARG A 8 9.24 -11.31 33.03
C ARG A 8 9.10 -12.85 33.05
N ILE A 9 8.66 -13.39 34.17
CA ILE A 9 8.28 -14.80 34.29
C ILE A 9 7.00 -15.03 33.47
N GLN A 10 6.99 -16.06 32.62
CA GLN A 10 5.78 -16.45 31.89
C GLN A 10 4.78 -17.01 32.90
N GLY A 11 3.77 -16.21 33.25
CA GLY A 11 2.66 -16.67 34.07
C GLY A 11 1.76 -17.64 33.30
N SER A 12 1.21 -18.63 33.98
CA SER A 12 0.11 -19.45 33.47
C SER A 12 -1.16 -18.60 33.44
N GLY A 13 -1.37 -17.88 32.33
CA GLY A 13 -2.60 -17.12 32.12
C GLY A 13 -3.85 -18.00 32.14
N CYS A 14 -5.03 -17.37 32.19
CA CYS A 14 -6.29 -18.09 32.02
C CYS A 14 -6.29 -18.80 30.65
N PRO A 15 -6.68 -20.09 30.58
CA PRO A 15 -6.84 -20.79 29.31
C PRO A 15 -7.78 -20.05 28.38
N ARG A 16 -7.52 -20.14 27.07
CA ARG A 16 -8.42 -19.58 26.05
C ARG A 16 -9.77 -20.31 26.11
N GLN A 17 -10.84 -19.55 26.01
CA GLN A 17 -12.19 -20.10 25.90
C GLN A 17 -12.52 -20.58 24.50
N THR A 18 -11.85 -20.05 23.47
CA THR A 18 -12.04 -20.45 22.08
C THR A 18 -11.14 -21.63 21.70
N SER A 19 -11.64 -22.49 20.81
CA SER A 19 -10.86 -23.57 20.22
C SER A 19 -10.21 -23.15 18.90
N ASP A 20 -9.10 -23.79 18.52
CA ASP A 20 -8.41 -23.55 17.25
C ASP A 20 -9.31 -23.74 16.01
N ARG A 21 -10.41 -24.50 16.14
CA ARG A 21 -11.39 -24.67 15.07
C ARG A 21 -12.24 -23.40 14.88
N GLU A 22 -12.63 -22.76 15.98
CA GLU A 22 -13.40 -21.52 15.99
C GLU A 22 -12.55 -20.37 15.47
N ASP A 23 -11.29 -20.29 15.91
CA ASP A 23 -10.33 -19.27 15.44
C ASP A 23 -10.12 -19.36 13.92
N ARG A 24 -9.95 -20.58 13.38
CA ARG A 24 -9.88 -20.80 11.93
C ARG A 24 -11.19 -20.45 11.21
N HIS A 25 -12.34 -20.65 11.86
CA HIS A 25 -13.63 -20.28 11.30
C HIS A 25 -13.78 -18.76 11.21
N MET A 26 -13.41 -18.01 12.26
CA MET A 26 -13.38 -16.55 12.26
C MET A 26 -12.50 -16.00 11.13
N VAL A 27 -11.24 -16.47 11.03
CA VAL A 27 -10.30 -16.07 9.98
C VAL A 27 -10.86 -16.33 8.58
N ARG A 28 -11.53 -17.47 8.37
CA ARG A 28 -12.16 -17.78 7.09
C ARG A 28 -13.27 -16.79 6.76
N ASN A 29 -14.16 -16.48 7.70
CA ASN A 29 -15.26 -15.54 7.47
C ASN A 29 -14.76 -14.15 7.08
N VAL A 30 -13.73 -13.64 7.76
CA VAL A 30 -13.13 -12.33 7.44
C VAL A 30 -12.50 -12.31 6.05
N ARG A 31 -11.84 -13.40 5.63
CA ARG A 31 -11.27 -13.50 4.29
C ARG A 31 -12.32 -13.53 3.19
N LEU A 32 -13.48 -14.13 3.46
CA LEU A 32 -14.61 -14.14 2.51
C LEU A 32 -15.30 -12.77 2.42
N GLN A 33 -15.29 -12.00 3.50
CA GLN A 33 -15.95 -10.69 3.58
C GLN A 33 -15.00 -9.62 4.15
N PRO A 34 -14.02 -9.15 3.38
CA PRO A 34 -12.99 -8.23 3.89
C PRO A 34 -13.52 -6.85 4.32
N SER A 35 -14.72 -6.48 3.88
CA SER A 35 -15.38 -5.21 4.18
C SER A 35 -16.39 -5.30 5.34
N ALA A 36 -16.61 -6.48 5.92
CA ALA A 36 -17.58 -6.65 7.00
C ALA A 36 -17.07 -6.02 8.31
N SER A 37 -17.98 -5.43 9.09
CA SER A 37 -17.65 -4.89 10.42
C SER A 37 -17.43 -6.01 11.43
N SER A 38 -16.76 -5.71 12.56
CA SER A 38 -16.58 -6.68 13.65
C SER A 38 -17.91 -7.23 14.18
N ASP A 39 -18.97 -6.42 14.18
CA ASP A 39 -20.29 -6.84 14.66
C ASP A 39 -21.03 -7.73 13.65
N ALA A 40 -20.85 -7.48 12.35
CA ALA A 40 -21.34 -8.37 11.31
C ALA A 40 -20.63 -9.74 11.36
N ILE A 41 -19.30 -9.72 11.52
CA ILE A 41 -18.48 -10.92 11.69
C ILE A 41 -18.92 -11.67 12.96
N LYS A 42 -19.15 -10.96 14.06
CA LYS A 42 -19.67 -11.52 15.31
C LYS A 42 -20.99 -12.25 15.08
N ALA A 43 -21.98 -11.59 14.49
CA ALA A 43 -23.29 -12.19 14.25
C ALA A 43 -23.19 -13.47 13.38
N GLN A 44 -22.30 -13.49 12.39
CA GLN A 44 -22.07 -14.66 11.53
C GLN A 44 -21.36 -15.80 12.25
N VAL A 45 -20.40 -15.47 13.12
CA VAL A 45 -19.66 -16.46 13.92
C VAL A 45 -20.59 -17.05 15.00
N GLU A 46 -21.40 -16.23 15.66
CA GLU A 46 -22.39 -16.66 16.64
C GLU A 46 -23.46 -17.56 16.03
N SER A 47 -23.96 -17.24 14.83
CA SER A 47 -24.93 -18.09 14.14
C SER A 47 -24.35 -19.45 13.70
N SER A 48 -23.05 -19.49 13.40
CA SER A 48 -22.36 -20.70 12.93
C SER A 48 -21.89 -21.61 14.08
N LEU A 49 -21.46 -21.03 15.20
CA LEU A 49 -20.86 -21.75 16.34
C LEU A 49 -21.82 -21.90 17.53
N GLY A 50 -22.91 -21.13 17.57
CA GLY A 50 -23.86 -21.12 18.70
C GLY A 50 -23.31 -20.55 20.00
N THR A 51 -22.08 -20.03 20.00
CA THR A 51 -21.41 -19.51 21.20
C THR A 51 -21.34 -17.99 21.14
N PRO A 52 -21.88 -17.26 22.14
CA PRO A 52 -21.83 -15.81 22.16
C PRO A 52 -20.39 -15.33 22.40
N MET A 53 -19.91 -14.39 21.59
CA MET A 53 -18.57 -13.82 21.71
C MET A 53 -18.63 -12.29 21.68
N SER A 54 -17.77 -11.65 22.48
CA SER A 54 -17.66 -10.19 22.43
C SER A 54 -16.94 -9.74 21.15
N SER A 55 -17.31 -8.59 20.59
CA SER A 55 -16.60 -8.00 19.45
C SER A 55 -15.13 -7.70 19.78
N GLN A 56 -14.81 -7.50 21.05
CA GLN A 56 -13.43 -7.33 21.53
C GLN A 56 -12.61 -8.62 21.42
N THR A 57 -13.21 -9.77 21.73
CA THR A 57 -12.59 -11.09 21.60
C THR A 57 -12.26 -11.36 20.14
N ILE A 58 -13.22 -11.12 19.23
CA ILE A 58 -13.03 -11.28 17.79
C ILE A 58 -11.88 -10.41 17.30
N ARG A 59 -11.85 -9.12 17.67
CA ARG A 59 -10.75 -8.22 17.27
C ARG A 59 -9.38 -8.75 17.71
N ARG A 60 -9.25 -9.22 18.95
CA ARG A 60 -7.98 -9.82 19.44
C ARG A 60 -7.55 -11.03 18.62
N HIS A 61 -8.47 -11.94 18.29
CA HIS A 61 -8.14 -13.11 17.46
C HIS A 61 -7.73 -12.72 16.04
N LEU A 62 -8.37 -11.69 15.47
CA LEU A 62 -7.98 -11.17 14.16
C LEU A 62 -6.58 -10.52 14.22
N ASP A 63 -6.28 -9.77 15.27
CA ASP A 63 -4.97 -9.14 15.47
C ASP A 63 -3.85 -10.19 15.63
N GLU A 64 -4.12 -11.27 16.36
CA GLU A 64 -3.22 -12.43 16.47
C GLU A 64 -2.98 -13.11 15.12
N GLY A 65 -3.99 -13.12 14.25
CA GLY A 65 -3.89 -13.58 12.87
C GLY A 65 -3.34 -12.53 11.89
N HIS A 66 -2.92 -11.36 12.38
CA HIS A 66 -2.46 -10.21 11.59
C HIS A 66 -3.50 -9.67 10.58
N LEU A 67 -4.78 -9.82 10.89
CA LEU A 67 -5.91 -9.37 10.08
C LEU A 67 -6.44 -8.04 10.61
N GLY A 68 -5.89 -6.94 10.09
CA GLY A 68 -6.37 -5.59 10.37
C GLY A 68 -7.28 -5.05 9.26
N SER A 69 -8.12 -4.07 9.62
CA SER A 69 -8.88 -3.31 8.63
C SER A 69 -7.94 -2.50 7.71
N ARG A 70 -8.34 -2.36 6.44
CA ARG A 70 -7.66 -1.57 5.40
C ARG A 70 -8.69 -0.85 4.56
N HIS A 71 -8.35 0.34 4.09
CA HIS A 71 -9.19 1.05 3.12
C HIS A 71 -8.95 0.49 1.71
N PRO A 72 -10.01 0.15 0.95
CA PRO A 72 -9.85 -0.24 -0.44
C PRO A 72 -9.31 0.95 -1.26
N LEU A 73 -8.40 0.67 -2.19
CA LEU A 73 -7.91 1.70 -3.11
C LEU A 73 -9.04 2.11 -4.06
N ARG A 74 -9.29 3.42 -4.14
CA ARG A 74 -10.25 4.00 -5.11
C ARG A 74 -9.57 4.12 -6.47
N LEU A 75 -9.62 3.04 -7.26
CA LEU A 75 -9.12 3.02 -8.63
C LEU A 75 -10.24 3.30 -9.62
N LEU A 76 -9.90 3.91 -10.76
CA LEU A 76 -10.82 4.00 -11.89
C LEU A 76 -11.16 2.57 -12.33
N LEU A 77 -12.47 2.27 -12.43
CA LEU A 77 -12.91 0.98 -12.97
C LEU A 77 -12.55 0.92 -14.45
N LEU A 78 -11.53 0.11 -14.77
CA LEU A 78 -11.21 -0.22 -16.14
C LEU A 78 -12.30 -1.14 -16.70
N THR A 79 -12.86 -0.78 -17.85
CA THR A 79 -13.74 -1.69 -18.59
C THR A 79 -12.97 -2.97 -18.96
N PRO A 80 -13.64 -4.13 -19.11
CA PRO A 80 -12.96 -5.37 -19.50
C PRO A 80 -12.11 -5.23 -20.77
N THR A 81 -12.59 -4.43 -21.73
CA THR A 81 -11.86 -4.10 -22.96
C THR A 81 -10.56 -3.36 -22.67
N HIS A 82 -10.58 -2.33 -21.82
CA HIS A 82 -9.37 -1.59 -21.45
C HIS A 82 -8.37 -2.50 -20.73
N GLN A 83 -8.83 -3.37 -19.82
CA GLN A 83 -7.96 -4.32 -19.13
C GLN A 83 -7.24 -5.25 -20.11
N ARG A 84 -7.97 -5.80 -21.08
CA ARG A 84 -7.40 -6.66 -22.12
C ARG A 84 -6.35 -5.94 -22.95
N LEU A 85 -6.69 -4.75 -23.45
CA LEU A 85 -5.77 -3.95 -24.27
C LEU A 85 -4.52 -3.54 -23.49
N HIS A 86 -4.67 -3.14 -22.23
CA HIS A 86 -3.53 -2.82 -21.36
C HIS A 86 -2.64 -4.05 -21.14
N LEU A 87 -3.24 -5.22 -20.89
CA LEU A 87 -2.49 -6.46 -20.70
C LEU A 87 -1.74 -6.85 -21.99
N GLU A 88 -2.41 -6.85 -23.14
CA GLU A 88 -1.78 -7.15 -24.44
C GLU A 88 -0.63 -6.17 -24.72
N TRP A 89 -0.84 -4.87 -24.45
CA TRP A 89 0.17 -3.84 -24.62
C TRP A 89 1.40 -4.05 -23.74
N CYS A 90 1.19 -4.39 -22.46
CA CYS A 90 2.25 -4.70 -21.50
C CYS A 90 2.99 -5.99 -21.87
N CYS A 91 2.26 -7.05 -22.23
CA CYS A 91 2.85 -8.32 -22.64
C CYS A 91 3.73 -8.17 -23.89
N ALA A 92 3.27 -7.42 -24.90
CA ALA A 92 4.04 -7.15 -26.12
C ALA A 92 5.36 -6.40 -25.86
N ARG A 93 5.46 -5.66 -24.74
CA ARG A 93 6.61 -4.81 -24.39
C ARG A 93 7.38 -5.28 -23.16
N ARG A 94 7.06 -6.48 -22.65
CA ARG A 94 7.68 -7.04 -21.44
C ARG A 94 9.21 -7.12 -21.52
N ASN A 95 9.75 -7.36 -22.72
CA ASN A 95 11.18 -7.54 -22.97
C ASN A 95 11.85 -6.29 -23.56
N TRP A 96 11.19 -5.13 -23.52
CA TRP A 96 11.79 -3.89 -24.01
C TRP A 96 12.96 -3.46 -23.14
N THR A 97 14.08 -3.13 -23.78
CA THR A 97 15.28 -2.64 -23.12
C THR A 97 15.16 -1.14 -22.84
N ALA A 98 15.97 -0.63 -21.90
CA ALA A 98 15.98 0.79 -21.56
C ALA A 98 16.22 1.70 -22.79
N ALA A 99 17.04 1.27 -23.75
CA ALA A 99 17.29 2.01 -24.99
C ALA A 99 16.03 2.15 -25.86
N VAL A 100 15.14 1.15 -25.85
CA VAL A 100 13.86 1.21 -26.58
C VAL A 100 12.87 2.10 -25.83
N TRP A 101 12.81 2.03 -24.50
CA TRP A 101 11.99 2.94 -23.70
C TRP A 101 12.36 4.42 -23.90
N ASN A 102 13.66 4.73 -24.05
CA ASN A 102 14.16 6.09 -24.29
C ASN A 102 13.70 6.70 -25.64
N GLN A 103 13.15 5.89 -26.54
CA GLN A 103 12.64 6.34 -27.84
C GLN A 103 11.12 6.56 -27.84
N VAL A 104 10.44 6.22 -26.75
CA VAL A 104 8.98 6.23 -26.66
C VAL A 104 8.53 7.54 -26.01
N VAL A 105 7.72 8.31 -26.74
CA VAL A 105 7.10 9.53 -26.23
C VAL A 105 5.65 9.23 -25.87
N PHE A 106 5.26 9.53 -24.62
CA PHE A 106 3.88 9.47 -24.17
C PHE A 106 3.27 10.86 -24.18
N SER A 107 2.04 10.97 -24.69
CA SER A 107 1.23 12.18 -24.60
C SER A 107 -0.12 11.79 -24.00
N ASP A 108 -0.46 12.37 -22.85
CA ASP A 108 -1.82 12.34 -22.33
C ASP A 108 -2.42 13.75 -22.34
N GLU A 109 -3.66 13.87 -22.78
CA GLU A 109 -4.42 15.10 -22.59
C GLU A 109 -4.95 15.10 -21.16
N SER A 110 -4.21 15.74 -20.28
CA SER A 110 -4.65 15.91 -18.90
C SER A 110 -5.57 17.10 -18.78
N ARG A 111 -6.71 16.94 -18.09
CA ARG A 111 -7.67 18.04 -17.83
C ARG A 111 -7.22 18.95 -16.68
N PHE A 112 -5.92 19.06 -16.42
CA PHE A 112 -5.42 20.11 -15.54
C PHE A 112 -5.51 21.42 -16.30
N ILE A 113 -6.09 22.44 -15.66
CA ILE A 113 -6.31 23.76 -16.26
C ILE A 113 -4.99 24.24 -16.86
N SER A 114 -4.98 24.43 -18.18
CA SER A 114 -3.83 24.83 -18.99
C SER A 114 -3.38 26.25 -18.62
N ALA A 115 -2.67 26.37 -17.51
CA ALA A 115 -1.80 27.48 -17.19
C ALA A 115 -0.66 26.89 -16.34
N VAL A 116 0.55 26.90 -16.90
CA VAL A 116 1.80 26.41 -16.30
C VAL A 116 2.01 24.89 -16.37
N MET A 117 2.33 24.36 -17.56
CA MET A 117 3.29 23.23 -17.64
C MET A 117 3.94 23.15 -19.02
N THR A 118 5.06 23.85 -19.20
CA THR A 118 6.01 23.54 -20.27
C THR A 118 6.71 22.24 -19.89
N ILE A 119 6.29 21.11 -20.45
CA ILE A 119 7.02 19.84 -20.31
C ILE A 119 8.15 19.87 -21.33
N VAL A 120 9.38 20.11 -20.88
CA VAL A 120 10.57 19.95 -21.71
C VAL A 120 10.88 18.45 -21.81
N CYS A 121 10.53 17.87 -22.96
CA CYS A 121 11.05 16.60 -23.39
C CYS A 121 12.52 16.79 -23.82
N GLY A 122 13.48 16.38 -22.98
CA GLY A 122 14.77 15.88 -23.45
C GLY A 122 15.71 16.80 -24.26
N ASP A 123 15.81 18.10 -23.97
CA ASP A 123 16.88 18.96 -24.53
C ASP A 123 17.95 19.28 -23.46
N PRO A 124 19.26 19.01 -23.70
CA PRO A 124 20.32 19.35 -22.75
C PRO A 124 20.84 20.80 -22.82
N VAL A 125 20.22 21.72 -23.59
CA VAL A 125 20.82 23.04 -23.90
C VAL A 125 20.03 24.26 -23.42
N VAL A 126 18.85 24.11 -22.80
CA VAL A 126 18.05 25.26 -22.33
C VAL A 126 17.95 25.34 -20.80
N ASN A 127 19.10 25.22 -20.14
CA ASN A 127 19.28 25.61 -18.73
C ASN A 127 20.09 26.91 -18.70
N ALA A 128 19.44 28.08 -18.63
CA ALA A 128 20.12 29.29 -18.10
C ALA A 128 19.26 30.56 -17.91
N SER A 129 18.04 30.71 -18.45
CA SER A 129 17.51 32.08 -18.61
C SER A 129 16.14 32.43 -18.08
N ILE A 130 15.38 31.55 -17.40
CA ILE A 130 14.06 31.97 -16.88
C ILE A 130 13.78 31.38 -15.50
N LEU A 131 14.36 31.99 -14.46
CA LEU A 131 13.70 32.34 -13.19
C LEU A 131 14.50 33.54 -12.64
N PRO A 132 13.88 34.62 -12.10
CA PRO A 132 12.92 34.50 -10.99
C PRO A 132 11.93 35.69 -10.78
N LEU A 133 10.61 35.52 -10.90
CA LEU A 133 9.60 36.41 -10.26
C LEU A 133 8.27 35.63 -10.29
N LEU A 134 7.70 35.02 -9.25
CA LEU A 134 7.44 35.48 -7.90
C LEU A 134 7.32 34.25 -7.00
N TYR A 135 8.27 34.11 -6.07
CA TYR A 135 8.13 33.28 -4.88
C TYR A 135 7.67 34.21 -3.76
N SER A 136 6.41 34.09 -3.34
CA SER A 136 6.01 34.49 -1.99
C SER A 136 4.85 33.58 -1.54
N ASP A 137 5.17 32.75 -0.55
CA ASP A 137 4.27 32.13 0.41
C ASP A 137 3.36 30.97 -0.04
N THR A 138 3.89 29.74 0.00
CA THR A 138 3.12 28.57 0.50
C THR A 138 4.02 27.61 1.30
N PRO A 139 3.68 27.23 2.54
CA PRO A 139 4.56 26.52 3.47
C PRO A 139 4.52 24.97 3.33
N LEU A 140 4.36 24.42 2.13
CA LEU A 140 4.13 22.97 1.94
C LEU A 140 5.21 22.21 1.16
N LEU A 141 6.33 22.83 0.81
CA LEU A 141 7.42 22.15 0.07
C LEU A 141 8.60 21.69 0.95
N GLN A 142 8.34 21.48 2.24
CA GLN A 142 9.27 20.79 3.14
C GLN A 142 9.16 19.25 3.04
N LEU A 143 8.29 18.72 2.16
CA LEU A 143 8.08 17.29 1.97
C LEU A 143 8.81 16.69 0.74
N VAL A 144 9.75 17.41 0.14
CA VAL A 144 10.56 16.91 -0.99
C VAL A 144 11.90 16.29 -0.54
N LEU A 145 12.28 16.43 0.73
CA LEU A 145 13.55 15.92 1.26
C LEU A 145 13.45 14.58 2.02
N TRP A 146 12.52 13.69 1.63
CA TRP A 146 12.44 12.35 2.26
C TRP A 146 12.09 11.20 1.30
N TYR A 147 12.63 11.22 0.09
CA TYR A 147 12.84 9.99 -0.69
C TYR A 147 14.24 10.04 -1.30
N GLY A 148 15.24 9.73 -0.46
CA GLY A 148 16.60 9.44 -0.91
C GLY A 148 16.62 8.11 -1.64
N VAL A 149 16.88 8.16 -2.95
CA VAL A 149 17.18 6.97 -3.75
C VAL A 149 18.69 6.74 -3.66
N SER A 150 19.13 5.92 -2.72
CA SER A 150 20.48 5.34 -2.73
C SER A 150 20.51 4.19 -3.74
N PHE A 151 21.19 4.38 -4.87
CA PHE A 151 21.62 3.27 -5.73
C PHE A 151 22.95 2.73 -5.20
N PRO A 152 23.10 1.41 -4.94
CA PRO A 152 24.40 0.84 -4.65
C PRO A 152 25.21 0.71 -5.95
N THR A 153 26.30 1.46 -6.05
CA THR A 153 27.40 1.18 -6.97
C THR A 153 28.16 -0.05 -6.50
N LEU A 154 28.08 -1.15 -7.24
CA LEU A 154 29.09 -2.21 -7.16
C LEU A 154 30.07 -2.05 -8.32
N HIS A 155 31.22 -1.43 -8.01
CA HIS A 155 32.47 -1.70 -8.72
C HIS A 155 33.05 -3.00 -8.17
N GLY A 156 33.42 -3.93 -9.06
CA GLY A 156 34.16 -5.14 -8.71
C GLY A 156 34.85 -5.68 -9.95
N HIS A 157 36.15 -5.40 -10.05
CA HIS A 157 37.09 -5.88 -11.07
C HIS A 157 37.09 -7.41 -11.23
N SER A 158 37.32 -7.88 -12.45
CA SER A 158 38.55 -8.57 -12.85
C SER A 158 38.74 -8.47 -14.36
#